data_AF-A0A2G5MWQ1-F1
#
_entry.id   AF-A0A2G5MWQ1-F1
#
_cell.length_a   1.000
_cell.length_b   1.000
_cell.length_c   1.000
_cell.angle_alpha   90.00
_cell.angle_beta   90.00
_cell.angle_gamma   90.00
#
_symmetry.space_group_name_H-M   'P 1'
#
loop_
_entity.id
_entity.type
_entity.pdbx_description
1 polymer ?
#
loop_
_entity_poly.entity_id
_entity_poly.type
_entity_poly.pdbx_seq_one_letter_code
_entity_poly.pdbx_strand_id
1 'polypeptide(L)'
;MKKIVGLTLGIAYLAAAFNAQASTSAELIVRGTIKPAACNLSMTGGGIINYGTIPSGKLLPTAFNPLAEMTTPLSINCGTTAAQFGLKFVDLQAGSKVPGILNALGAGYTEAHNYGLGSASGRRTGGFAVTLKDLRSSSTVLSPIVRVSTGAWQNSDGKVAQSPSQHSWRSSTTAVPAMITQLTGTIAVRAVINKGQDLDLSRDITLDGRATLELNYI
;
A
#
# COMPACT_ATOMS: atom_id res chain seq x y z
N MET A 1 -77.80 40.61 -76.63
CA MET A 1 -78.62 41.63 -75.91
C MET A 1 -78.87 41.04 -74.52
N LYS A 2 -78.52 41.58 -73.35
CA LYS A 2 -78.41 42.95 -72.81
C LYS A 2 -77.26 43.01 -71.79
N LYS A 3 -76.74 44.23 -71.59
CA LYS A 3 -75.66 44.64 -70.67
C LYS A 3 -76.17 44.86 -69.23
N ILE A 4 -75.20 45.08 -68.31
CA ILE A 4 -75.16 45.92 -67.08
C ILE A 4 -74.39 45.11 -66.00
N VAL A 5 -73.13 45.38 -65.61
CA VAL A 5 -72.44 46.52 -64.94
C VAL A 5 -72.81 46.72 -63.45
N GLY A 6 -71.77 46.65 -62.59
CA GLY A 6 -71.73 47.03 -61.15
C GLY A 6 -70.96 45.96 -60.34
N LEU A 7 -70.10 46.22 -59.34
CA LEU A 7 -69.71 47.41 -58.57
C LEU A 7 -68.48 47.03 -57.69
N THR A 8 -67.49 47.92 -57.60
CA THR A 8 -66.47 48.22 -56.54
C THR A 8 -65.98 47.23 -55.44
N LEU A 9 -64.64 47.28 -55.26
CA LEU A 9 -63.77 47.25 -54.04
C LEU A 9 -63.74 46.07 -53.05
N GLY A 10 -62.52 45.58 -52.78
CA GLY A 10 -62.14 44.87 -51.55
C GLY A 10 -60.64 44.50 -51.51
N ILE A 11 -59.86 45.19 -50.69
CA ILE A 11 -58.44 44.91 -50.38
C ILE A 11 -58.38 43.74 -49.39
N ALA A 12 -57.52 42.75 -49.60
CA ALA A 12 -57.09 41.85 -48.53
C ALA A 12 -55.66 41.32 -48.79
N TYR A 13 -54.76 41.78 -47.93
CA TYR A 13 -53.39 41.32 -47.70
C TYR A 13 -53.43 39.90 -47.12
N LEU A 14 -52.60 38.97 -47.60
CA LEU A 14 -52.18 37.81 -46.80
C LEU A 14 -50.81 37.30 -47.27
N ALA A 15 -49.81 37.64 -46.46
CA ALA A 15 -48.48 37.05 -46.48
C ALA A 15 -48.58 35.54 -46.24
N ALA A 16 -48.13 34.73 -47.20
CA ALA A 16 -47.86 33.33 -46.94
C ALA A 16 -46.46 33.23 -46.30
N ALA A 17 -46.46 32.87 -45.02
CA ALA A 17 -45.30 32.75 -44.17
C ALA A 17 -44.25 31.79 -44.74
N PHE A 18 -42.99 32.23 -44.75
CA PHE A 18 -41.86 31.30 -44.74
C PHE A 18 -41.93 30.50 -43.43
N ASN A 19 -42.35 29.24 -43.50
CA ASN A 19 -42.15 28.29 -42.41
C ASN A 19 -40.65 27.95 -42.35
N ALA A 20 -39.86 28.84 -41.75
CA ALA A 20 -38.53 28.48 -41.27
C ALA A 20 -38.73 27.53 -40.08
N GLN A 21 -38.71 26.22 -40.33
CA GLN A 21 -38.64 25.26 -39.24
C GLN A 21 -37.26 25.38 -38.58
N ALA A 22 -37.21 26.12 -37.48
CA ALA A 22 -36.08 26.08 -36.58
C ALA A 22 -36.03 24.69 -35.93
N SER A 23 -35.13 23.84 -36.42
CA SER A 23 -34.75 22.64 -35.69
C SER A 23 -33.83 23.05 -34.55
N THR A 24 -34.42 23.33 -33.39
CA THR A 24 -33.66 23.67 -32.18
C THR A 24 -33.33 22.38 -31.44
N SER A 25 -32.29 21.66 -31.86
CA SER A 25 -31.78 20.50 -31.12
C SER A 25 -30.47 20.87 -30.42
N ALA A 26 -30.40 20.60 -29.11
CA ALA A 26 -29.17 20.67 -28.33
C ALA A 26 -28.78 19.27 -27.86
N GLU A 27 -27.49 18.96 -27.86
CA GLU A 27 -26.95 17.70 -27.38
C GLU A 27 -26.76 17.76 -25.86
N LEU A 28 -27.40 16.84 -25.13
CA LEU A 28 -27.16 16.62 -23.71
C LEU A 28 -26.17 15.48 -23.55
N ILE A 29 -24.92 15.80 -23.19
CA ILE A 29 -23.89 14.81 -22.94
C ILE A 29 -23.78 14.57 -21.43
N VAL A 30 -24.24 13.42 -20.97
CA VAL A 30 -24.03 12.95 -19.59
C VAL A 30 -22.77 12.11 -19.54
N ARG A 31 -21.75 12.56 -18.81
CA ARG A 31 -20.51 11.82 -18.56
C ARG A 31 -20.34 11.57 -17.07
N GLY A 32 -19.86 10.39 -16.74
CA GLY A 32 -19.44 10.03 -15.40
C GLY A 32 -18.41 8.91 -15.45
N THR A 33 -17.60 8.77 -14.41
CA THR A 33 -16.72 7.62 -14.22
C THR A 33 -16.90 7.13 -12.80
N ILE A 34 -17.34 5.89 -12.64
CA ILE A 34 -17.40 5.23 -11.34
C ILE A 34 -16.03 4.62 -11.10
N LYS A 35 -15.32 5.07 -10.06
CA LYS A 35 -14.11 4.40 -9.59
C LYS A 35 -14.47 3.38 -8.51
N PRO A 36 -13.97 2.14 -8.57
CA PRO A 36 -14.13 1.18 -7.48
C PRO A 36 -13.61 1.77 -6.15
N ALA A 37 -14.22 1.38 -5.04
CA ALA A 37 -13.70 1.71 -3.72
C ALA A 37 -12.27 1.18 -3.59
N ALA A 38 -11.33 2.06 -3.27
CA ALA A 38 -9.95 1.67 -3.03
C ALA A 38 -9.82 1.07 -1.62
N CYS A 39 -9.06 -0.03 -1.51
CA CYS A 39 -8.58 -0.54 -0.25
C CYS A 39 -7.81 0.54 0.53
N ASN A 40 -8.25 0.78 1.77
CA ASN A 40 -7.55 1.62 2.73
C ASN A 40 -6.64 0.75 3.60
N LEU A 41 -5.35 1.08 3.64
CA LEU A 41 -4.38 0.46 4.53
C LEU A 41 -4.22 1.31 5.79
N SER A 42 -4.27 0.67 6.96
CA SER A 42 -4.12 1.32 8.25
C SER A 42 -3.29 0.47 9.22
N MET A 43 -2.54 1.14 10.10
CA MET A 43 -1.79 0.54 11.20
C MET A 43 -2.10 1.31 12.48
N THR A 44 -2.32 0.58 13.58
CA THR A 44 -2.57 1.22 14.88
C THR A 44 -1.34 2.02 15.33
N GLY A 45 -1.57 3.19 15.94
CA GLY A 45 -0.48 4.05 16.44
C GLY A 45 0.45 4.58 15.35
N GLY A 46 0.00 4.63 14.09
CA GLY A 46 0.81 5.08 12.95
C GLY A 46 1.91 4.10 12.54
N GLY A 47 1.88 2.86 13.03
CA GLY A 47 2.91 1.86 12.76
C GLY A 47 4.22 2.08 13.53
N ILE A 48 4.20 2.88 14.60
CA ILE A 48 5.39 3.15 15.42
C ILE A 48 5.68 1.95 16.32
N ILE A 49 6.87 1.38 16.17
CA ILE A 49 7.44 0.38 17.09
C ILE A 49 8.50 1.09 17.94
N ASN A 50 8.21 1.25 19.23
CA ASN A 50 9.11 1.91 20.17
C ASN A 50 9.77 0.88 21.10
N TYR A 51 11.09 0.76 21.01
CA TYR A 51 11.89 -0.10 21.88
C TYR A 51 12.26 0.54 23.22
N GLY A 52 11.86 1.80 23.44
CA GLY A 52 12.19 2.57 24.62
C GLY A 52 13.69 2.87 24.73
N THR A 53 14.12 3.21 25.95
CA THR A 53 15.52 3.51 26.25
C THR A 53 16.28 2.21 26.50
N ILE A 54 17.35 2.01 25.74
CA ILE A 54 18.23 0.84 25.87
C ILE A 54 19.55 1.30 26.49
N PRO A 55 19.91 0.85 27.71
CA PRO A 55 21.18 1.24 28.34
C PRO A 55 22.37 0.73 27.53
N SER A 56 23.32 1.61 27.21
CA SER A 56 24.52 1.27 26.42
C SER A 56 25.35 0.14 27.04
N GLY A 57 25.41 0.07 28.37
CA GLY A 57 26.10 -1.00 29.10
C GLY A 57 25.49 -2.41 28.95
N LYS A 58 24.33 -2.55 28.28
CA LYS A 58 23.74 -3.84 27.91
C LYS A 58 24.18 -4.33 26.53
N LEU A 59 24.83 -3.47 25.73
CA LEU A 59 25.26 -3.83 24.39
C LEU A 59 26.58 -4.62 24.44
N LEU A 60 26.60 -5.75 23.75
CA LEU A 60 27.80 -6.55 23.58
C LEU A 60 28.78 -5.82 22.66
N PRO A 61 30.07 -5.66 23.06
CA PRO A 61 31.04 -4.92 22.26
C PRO A 61 31.32 -5.54 20.90
N THR A 62 31.37 -6.87 20.81
CA THR A 62 31.85 -7.62 19.63
C THR A 62 30.78 -8.47 18.95
N ALA A 63 29.55 -8.50 19.48
CA ALA A 63 28.43 -9.26 18.96
C ALA A 63 27.23 -8.35 18.66
N PHE A 64 26.41 -8.76 17.69
CA PHE A 64 25.15 -8.08 17.41
C PHE A 64 24.18 -8.26 18.58
N ASN A 65 23.30 -7.27 18.75
CA ASN A 65 22.42 -7.15 19.91
C ASN A 65 20.95 -7.25 19.46
N PRO A 66 20.39 -8.47 19.34
CA PRO A 66 18.99 -8.65 18.94
C PRO A 66 18.06 -8.18 20.06
N LEU A 67 17.00 -7.47 19.70
CA LEU A 67 15.97 -7.01 20.61
C LEU A 67 14.77 -7.97 20.61
N ALA A 68 13.91 -7.81 21.61
CA ALA A 68 12.64 -8.53 21.69
C ALA A 68 11.76 -8.25 20.47
N GLU A 69 10.89 -9.19 20.11
CA GLU A 69 9.90 -8.93 19.07
C GLU A 69 8.84 -7.96 19.58
N MET A 70 8.56 -6.93 18.79
CA MET A 70 7.47 -5.98 19.02
C MET A 70 6.46 -6.09 17.88
N THR A 71 5.19 -5.84 18.18
CA THR A 71 4.11 -6.04 17.21
C THR A 71 3.20 -4.83 17.10
N THR A 72 2.61 -4.63 15.93
CA THR A 72 1.52 -3.68 15.71
C THR A 72 0.44 -4.26 14.80
N PRO A 73 -0.85 -4.04 15.06
CA PRO A 73 -1.92 -4.47 14.17
C PRO A 73 -1.87 -3.81 12.78
N LEU A 74 -2.16 -4.61 11.77
CA LEU A 74 -2.39 -4.21 10.38
C LEU A 74 -3.85 -4.45 10.00
N SER A 75 -4.46 -3.48 9.34
CA SER A 75 -5.81 -3.61 8.78
C SER A 75 -5.88 -3.01 7.38
N ILE A 76 -6.44 -3.77 6.44
CA ILE A 76 -6.73 -3.30 5.08
C ILE A 76 -8.21 -3.52 4.82
N ASN A 77 -8.92 -2.47 4.41
CA ASN A 77 -10.36 -2.50 4.15
C ASN A 77 -10.66 -2.03 2.72
N CYS A 78 -11.18 -2.94 1.90
CA CYS A 78 -11.57 -2.74 0.50
C CYS A 78 -13.08 -2.45 0.33
N GLY A 79 -13.80 -2.24 1.43
CA GLY A 79 -15.24 -2.01 1.45
C GLY A 79 -16.02 -3.27 1.11
N THR A 80 -17.02 -3.12 0.23
CA THR A 80 -17.94 -4.20 -0.15
C THR A 80 -17.47 -5.02 -1.34
N THR A 81 -16.46 -4.53 -2.09
CA THR A 81 -15.93 -5.22 -3.26
C THR A 81 -14.63 -5.91 -2.88
N ALA A 82 -14.59 -7.24 -3.01
CA ALA A 82 -13.37 -7.98 -2.79
C ALA A 82 -12.32 -7.61 -3.86
N ALA A 83 -11.06 -7.50 -3.47
CA ALA A 83 -9.97 -7.22 -4.39
C ALA A 83 -8.79 -8.16 -4.13
N GLN A 84 -8.01 -8.42 -5.19
CA GLN A 84 -6.68 -8.98 -5.06
C GLN A 84 -5.70 -7.81 -4.95
N PHE A 85 -4.79 -7.91 -3.99
CA PHE A 85 -3.73 -6.93 -3.79
C PHE A 85 -2.50 -7.61 -3.21
N GLY A 86 -1.36 -6.94 -3.32
CA GLY A 86 -0.16 -7.30 -2.60
C GLY A 86 0.52 -6.08 -2.02
N LEU A 87 1.30 -6.29 -0.98
CA LEU A 87 2.08 -5.29 -0.29
C LEU A 87 3.53 -5.33 -0.74
N LYS A 88 4.08 -4.16 -1.00
CA LYS A 88 5.50 -3.95 -1.24
C LYS A 88 6.06 -3.11 -0.10
N PHE A 89 7.24 -3.50 0.37
CA PHE A 89 7.94 -2.82 1.46
C PHE A 89 9.21 -2.19 0.92
N VAL A 90 9.36 -0.89 1.18
CA VAL A 90 10.51 -0.10 0.72
C VAL A 90 11.24 0.46 1.94
N ASP A 91 12.49 0.05 2.11
CA ASP A 91 13.36 0.57 3.16
C ASP A 91 13.80 2.00 2.83
N LEU A 92 13.44 2.97 3.68
CA LEU A 92 13.84 4.36 3.54
C LEU A 92 15.21 4.66 4.17
N GLN A 93 15.83 3.65 4.77
CA GLN A 93 17.12 3.71 5.46
C GLN A 93 18.13 2.75 4.85
N ALA A 94 17.97 2.39 3.57
CA ALA A 94 18.75 1.34 2.93
C ALA A 94 20.28 1.55 2.94
N GLY A 95 20.75 2.81 2.97
CA GLY A 95 22.18 3.14 3.08
C GLY A 95 22.81 2.83 4.44
N SER A 96 21.98 2.59 5.46
CA SER A 96 22.42 2.35 6.84
C SER A 96 22.49 0.87 7.23
N LYS A 97 22.16 -0.04 6.31
CA LYS A 97 22.15 -1.49 6.58
C LYS A 97 23.52 -2.00 6.99
N VAL A 98 23.53 -2.83 8.03
CA VAL A 98 24.71 -3.59 8.45
C VAL A 98 24.62 -4.98 7.82
N PRO A 99 25.54 -5.38 6.92
CA PRO A 99 25.50 -6.69 6.29
C PRO A 99 25.57 -7.84 7.30
N GLY A 100 24.77 -8.89 7.09
CA GLY A 100 24.73 -10.09 7.92
C GLY A 100 24.12 -9.89 9.31
N ILE A 101 23.62 -8.69 9.63
CA ILE A 101 23.15 -8.38 10.99
C ILE A 101 21.97 -9.25 11.42
N LEU A 102 21.11 -9.65 10.47
CA LEU A 102 19.95 -10.49 10.77
C LEU A 102 20.29 -11.94 11.08
N ASN A 103 21.55 -12.38 10.90
CA ASN A 103 21.98 -13.71 11.35
C ASN A 103 21.82 -13.86 12.87
N ALA A 104 21.83 -12.74 13.63
CA ALA A 104 21.55 -12.73 15.05
C ALA A 104 20.09 -13.12 15.40
N LEU A 105 19.18 -13.10 14.43
CA LEU A 105 17.78 -13.51 14.61
C LEU A 105 17.53 -15.00 14.35
N GLY A 106 18.54 -15.72 13.85
CA GLY A 106 18.48 -17.14 13.47
C GLY A 106 18.37 -17.36 11.95
N ALA A 107 18.08 -18.60 11.57
CA ALA A 107 17.99 -19.01 10.17
C ALA A 107 16.76 -18.41 9.45
N GLY A 108 16.85 -18.34 8.11
CA GLY A 108 15.74 -17.93 7.24
C GLY A 108 15.62 -16.42 7.04
N TYR A 109 16.54 -15.62 7.58
CA TYR A 109 16.73 -14.22 7.18
C TYR A 109 17.88 -14.11 6.19
N THR A 110 17.72 -13.23 5.22
CA THR A 110 18.73 -12.89 4.19
C THR A 110 18.82 -11.38 4.07
N GLU A 111 19.77 -10.86 3.30
CA GLU A 111 19.88 -9.41 3.08
C GLU A 111 18.64 -8.78 2.43
N ALA A 112 17.82 -9.58 1.73
CA ALA A 112 16.54 -9.11 1.22
C ALA A 112 15.57 -8.69 2.33
N HIS A 113 15.76 -9.18 3.56
CA HIS A 113 14.95 -8.89 4.73
C HIS A 113 15.54 -7.81 5.63
N ASN A 114 16.77 -7.34 5.35
CA ASN A 114 17.53 -6.45 6.22
C ASN A 114 17.18 -4.98 5.97
N TYR A 115 16.34 -4.40 6.83
CA TYR A 115 15.99 -2.98 6.79
C TYR A 115 16.93 -2.19 7.69
N GLY A 116 17.37 -0.99 7.29
CA GLY A 116 18.30 -0.19 8.08
C GLY A 116 17.66 0.48 9.30
N LEU A 117 18.40 0.59 10.41
CA LEU A 117 18.01 1.35 11.61
C LEU A 117 18.60 2.76 11.67
N GLY A 118 19.04 3.29 10.54
CA GLY A 118 19.67 4.61 10.46
C GLY A 118 21.14 4.60 10.88
N SER A 119 21.72 5.79 10.95
CA SER A 119 23.12 5.98 11.33
C SER A 119 23.25 7.17 12.26
N ALA A 120 24.10 7.03 13.27
CA ALA A 120 24.44 8.09 14.23
C ALA A 120 25.96 8.29 14.22
N SER A 121 26.42 9.55 14.20
CA SER A 121 27.86 9.86 14.13
C SER A 121 28.59 9.18 12.93
N GLY A 122 27.90 8.94 11.82
CA GLY A 122 28.46 8.22 10.67
C GLY A 122 28.62 6.70 10.88
N ARG A 123 28.16 6.15 12.01
CA ARG A 123 28.16 4.73 12.32
C ARG A 123 26.76 4.15 12.13
N ARG A 124 26.67 2.98 11.50
CA ARG A 124 25.40 2.30 11.24
C ARG A 124 24.86 1.71 12.52
N THR A 125 23.66 2.14 12.90
CA THR A 125 23.04 1.79 14.18
C THR A 125 22.64 0.32 14.24
N GLY A 126 22.21 -0.25 13.12
CA GLY A 126 21.82 -1.65 13.04
C GLY A 126 20.86 -1.93 11.89
N GLY A 127 20.04 -2.96 12.07
CA GLY A 127 18.99 -3.32 11.12
C GLY A 127 17.81 -3.99 11.79
N PHE A 128 16.71 -4.13 11.08
CA PHE A 128 15.52 -4.82 11.57
C PHE A 128 14.93 -5.71 10.49
N ALA A 129 14.17 -6.70 10.94
CA ALA A 129 13.37 -7.56 10.08
C ALA A 129 11.89 -7.37 10.38
N VAL A 130 11.07 -7.54 9.34
CA VAL A 130 9.61 -7.47 9.43
C VAL A 130 9.03 -8.83 9.08
N THR A 131 8.00 -9.26 9.80
CA THR A 131 7.24 -10.48 9.53
C THR A 131 5.75 -10.18 9.63
N LEU A 132 4.96 -10.64 8.66
CA LEU A 132 3.50 -10.55 8.70
C LEU A 132 2.94 -11.85 9.28
N LYS A 133 2.18 -11.73 10.37
CA LYS A 133 1.63 -12.85 11.15
C LYS A 133 0.12 -12.73 11.29
N ASP A 134 -0.52 -13.85 11.64
CA ASP A 134 -1.94 -13.91 12.04
C ASP A 134 -2.91 -13.29 11.02
N LEU A 135 -2.61 -13.47 9.74
CA LEU A 135 -3.31 -12.84 8.63
C LEU A 135 -4.67 -13.53 8.41
N ARG A 136 -5.74 -12.73 8.39
CA ARG A 136 -7.11 -13.20 8.25
C ARG A 136 -7.92 -12.33 7.33
N SER A 137 -8.92 -12.92 6.69
CA SER A 137 -10.04 -12.21 6.08
C SER A 137 -11.32 -12.64 6.79
N SER A 138 -11.89 -11.75 7.61
CA SER A 138 -12.97 -12.07 8.53
C SER A 138 -12.62 -13.30 9.40
N SER A 139 -13.38 -14.40 9.31
CA SER A 139 -13.11 -15.64 10.03
C SER A 139 -12.12 -16.59 9.32
N THR A 140 -11.69 -16.29 8.10
CA THR A 140 -10.81 -17.18 7.31
C THR A 140 -9.34 -16.87 7.58
N VAL A 141 -8.55 -17.88 7.93
CA VAL A 141 -7.08 -17.76 8.01
C VAL A 141 -6.51 -17.72 6.60
N LEU A 142 -5.60 -16.79 6.35
CA LEU A 142 -4.89 -16.68 5.09
C LEU A 142 -3.44 -17.14 5.25
N SER A 143 -2.90 -17.78 4.22
CA SER A 143 -1.49 -18.17 4.18
C SER A 143 -0.67 -17.18 3.34
N PRO A 144 0.52 -16.74 3.79
CA PRO A 144 1.31 -15.77 3.05
C PRO A 144 1.91 -16.38 1.79
N ILE A 145 1.97 -15.57 0.74
CA ILE A 145 2.63 -15.86 -0.53
C ILE A 145 3.49 -14.67 -0.92
N VAL A 146 4.54 -14.93 -1.69
CA VAL A 146 5.49 -13.92 -2.16
C VAL A 146 5.78 -14.12 -3.64
N ARG A 147 6.02 -13.04 -4.36
CA ARG A 147 6.65 -13.05 -5.67
C ARG A 147 7.75 -12.01 -5.73
N VAL A 148 8.70 -12.21 -6.64
CA VAL A 148 9.73 -11.22 -6.97
C VAL A 148 9.34 -10.55 -8.28
N SER A 149 9.16 -9.23 -8.27
CA SER A 149 8.71 -8.46 -9.44
C SER A 149 7.43 -9.06 -10.05
N THR A 150 7.43 -9.39 -11.33
CA THR A 150 6.32 -10.00 -12.07
C THR A 150 6.36 -11.53 -12.11
N GLY A 151 7.20 -12.16 -11.26
CA GLY A 151 7.32 -13.61 -11.19
C GLY A 151 6.06 -14.31 -10.65
N ALA A 152 6.07 -15.64 -10.70
CA ALA A 152 5.01 -16.46 -10.14
C ALA A 152 4.95 -16.32 -8.61
N TRP A 153 3.74 -16.37 -8.06
CA TRP A 153 3.51 -16.43 -6.63
C TRP A 153 3.97 -17.77 -6.05
N GLN A 154 4.67 -17.71 -4.93
CA GLN A 154 5.21 -18.86 -4.20
C GLN A 154 4.76 -18.81 -2.74
N ASN A 155 4.77 -19.95 -2.05
CA ASN A 155 4.53 -19.97 -0.61
C ASN A 155 5.59 -19.14 0.13
N SER A 156 5.16 -18.42 1.16
CA SER A 156 6.01 -17.62 2.03
C SER A 156 5.84 -18.09 3.48
N ASP A 157 6.80 -17.74 4.32
CA ASP A 157 6.73 -17.88 5.78
C ASP A 157 6.30 -16.58 6.48
N GLY A 158 5.92 -15.56 5.70
CA GLY A 158 5.50 -14.25 6.18
C GLY A 158 6.66 -13.28 6.44
N LYS A 159 7.93 -13.72 6.35
CA LYS A 159 9.07 -12.79 6.44
C LYS A 159 9.06 -11.86 5.23
N VAL A 160 9.23 -10.57 5.51
CA VAL A 160 9.00 -9.53 4.51
C VAL A 160 10.32 -9.15 3.85
N ALA A 161 10.61 -9.80 2.74
CA ALA A 161 11.63 -9.33 1.81
C ALA A 161 11.23 -7.96 1.21
N GLN A 162 12.21 -7.09 1.01
CA GLN A 162 12.04 -5.77 0.44
C GLN A 162 11.74 -5.81 -1.06
N SER A 163 11.37 -4.65 -1.60
CA SER A 163 11.35 -4.37 -3.04
C SER A 163 12.59 -4.98 -3.73
N PRO A 164 12.42 -5.72 -4.84
CA PRO A 164 11.22 -5.81 -5.69
C PRO A 164 10.23 -6.92 -5.29
N SER A 165 10.31 -7.45 -4.07
CA SER A 165 9.37 -8.48 -3.61
C SER A 165 8.00 -7.88 -3.31
N GLN A 166 6.95 -8.63 -3.62
CA GLN A 166 5.57 -8.32 -3.27
C GLN A 166 4.96 -9.48 -2.49
N HIS A 167 4.24 -9.15 -1.43
CA HIS A 167 3.64 -10.10 -0.50
C HIS A 167 2.13 -10.06 -0.65
N SER A 168 1.49 -11.21 -0.73
CA SER A 168 0.03 -11.34 -0.78
C SER A 168 -0.37 -12.58 0.02
N TRP A 169 -1.63 -12.99 -0.08
CA TRP A 169 -2.14 -14.10 0.72
C TRP A 169 -3.11 -14.96 -0.06
N ARG A 170 -3.06 -16.28 0.20
CA ARG A 170 -3.97 -17.28 -0.36
C ARG A 170 -4.94 -17.79 0.71
N SER A 171 -6.14 -18.17 0.27
CA SER A 171 -7.16 -18.84 1.08
C SER A 171 -7.32 -20.33 0.77
N SER A 172 -6.68 -20.81 -0.31
CA SER A 172 -6.64 -22.22 -0.72
C SER A 172 -5.20 -22.74 -0.77
N THR A 173 -5.00 -23.99 -1.19
CA THR A 173 -3.66 -24.61 -1.32
C THR A 173 -2.84 -24.03 -2.48
N THR A 174 -3.49 -23.47 -3.49
CA THR A 174 -2.83 -22.85 -4.64
C THR A 174 -2.23 -21.50 -4.24
N ALA A 175 -0.96 -21.27 -4.60
CA ALA A 175 -0.26 -20.01 -4.35
C ALA A 175 -0.73 -18.90 -5.28
N VAL A 176 -1.97 -18.43 -5.08
CA VAL A 176 -2.56 -17.28 -5.78
C VAL A 176 -3.20 -16.32 -4.79
N PRO A 177 -3.14 -15.00 -5.04
CA PRO A 177 -3.80 -13.99 -4.23
C PRO A 177 -5.30 -14.29 -4.05
N ALA A 178 -5.80 -14.18 -2.84
CA ALA A 178 -7.22 -14.30 -2.54
C ALA A 178 -7.94 -12.98 -2.84
N MET A 179 -9.23 -13.09 -3.18
CA MET A 179 -10.15 -11.95 -3.20
C MET A 179 -10.51 -11.59 -1.76
N ILE A 180 -10.18 -10.38 -1.32
CA ILE A 180 -10.31 -9.96 0.08
C ILE A 180 -11.10 -8.65 0.16
N THR A 181 -12.11 -8.60 1.02
CA THR A 181 -12.83 -7.37 1.38
C THR A 181 -12.20 -6.68 2.59
N GLN A 182 -11.74 -7.47 3.57
CA GLN A 182 -11.08 -6.97 4.77
C GLN A 182 -9.96 -7.92 5.16
N LEU A 183 -8.75 -7.39 5.33
CA LEU A 183 -7.62 -8.12 5.89
C LEU A 183 -7.28 -7.56 7.26
N THR A 184 -7.08 -8.44 8.23
CA THR A 184 -6.46 -8.13 9.52
C THR A 184 -5.22 -8.98 9.70
N GLY A 185 -4.23 -8.47 10.42
CA GLY A 185 -3.05 -9.23 10.78
C GLY A 185 -2.14 -8.44 11.70
N THR A 186 -0.94 -8.96 11.90
CA THR A 186 0.05 -8.40 12.80
C THR A 186 1.35 -8.17 12.05
N ILE A 187 1.90 -6.96 12.12
CA ILE A 187 3.27 -6.68 11.73
C ILE A 187 4.15 -6.93 12.96
N ALA A 188 5.03 -7.91 12.86
CA ALA A 188 6.05 -8.20 13.87
C ALA A 188 7.40 -7.64 13.41
N VAL A 189 8.08 -6.91 14.29
CA VAL A 189 9.38 -6.30 14.06
C VAL A 189 10.37 -6.87 15.06
N ARG A 190 11.52 -7.32 14.56
CA ARG A 190 12.69 -7.68 15.39
C ARG A 190 13.86 -6.82 14.94
N ALA A 191 14.26 -5.89 15.81
CA ALA A 191 15.42 -5.05 15.59
C ALA A 191 16.69 -5.74 16.12
N VAL A 192 17.83 -5.41 15.50
CA VAL A 192 19.16 -5.84 15.91
C VAL A 192 20.05 -4.60 15.91
N ILE A 193 20.54 -4.24 17.09
CA ILE A 193 21.52 -3.18 17.24
C ILE A 193 22.90 -3.73 16.85
N ASN A 194 23.71 -2.88 16.22
CA ASN A 194 25.07 -3.23 15.83
C ASN A 194 25.95 -3.57 17.08
N LYS A 195 27.16 -4.04 16.83
CA LYS A 195 28.17 -4.30 17.85
C LYS A 195 28.50 -3.01 18.60
N GLY A 196 28.63 -3.06 19.91
CA GLY A 196 28.88 -1.86 20.72
C GLY A 196 30.14 -1.09 20.30
N GLN A 197 31.21 -1.80 19.87
CA GLN A 197 32.45 -1.16 19.40
C GLN A 197 32.27 -0.41 18.07
N ASP A 198 31.28 -0.80 17.27
CA ASP A 198 30.97 -0.19 15.98
C ASP A 198 29.98 0.98 16.12
N LEU A 199 29.64 1.37 17.36
CA LEU A 199 28.73 2.45 17.72
C LEU A 199 29.45 3.53 18.53
N ASP A 200 28.96 4.76 18.48
CA ASP A 200 29.46 5.87 19.30
C ASP A 200 28.63 5.98 20.58
N LEU A 201 28.95 5.13 21.57
CA LEU A 201 28.21 5.04 22.83
C LEU A 201 28.51 6.18 23.82
N SER A 202 29.30 7.18 23.41
CA SER A 202 29.53 8.40 24.20
C SER A 202 28.38 9.39 24.11
N ARG A 203 27.43 9.15 23.19
CA ARG A 203 26.27 9.99 22.91
C ARG A 203 25.03 9.12 22.78
N ASP A 204 23.87 9.77 22.83
CA ASP A 204 22.60 9.09 22.54
C ASP A 204 22.55 8.65 21.07
N ILE A 205 22.11 7.41 20.85
CA ILE A 205 21.92 6.82 19.53
C ILE A 205 20.44 6.55 19.35
N THR A 206 19.83 7.22 18.36
CA THR A 206 18.44 6.95 17.98
C THR A 206 18.35 5.73 17.07
N LEU A 207 17.42 4.83 17.36
CA LEU A 207 17.00 3.79 16.41
C LEU A 207 16.02 4.43 15.43
N ASP A 208 16.44 4.67 14.19
CA ASP A 208 15.67 5.39 13.18
C ASP A 208 15.40 4.49 11.97
N GLY A 209 14.66 3.40 12.20
CA GLY A 209 14.19 2.50 11.15
C GLY A 209 12.91 3.01 10.50
N ARG A 210 12.91 3.13 9.17
CA ARG A 210 11.71 3.58 8.42
C ARG A 210 11.52 2.74 7.18
N ALA A 211 10.28 2.29 6.96
CA ALA A 211 9.88 1.61 5.75
C ALA A 211 8.50 2.10 5.29
N THR A 212 8.32 2.20 3.98
CA THR A 212 7.02 2.46 3.37
C THR A 212 6.34 1.14 3.03
N LEU A 213 5.05 1.04 3.35
CA LEU A 213 4.18 -0.06 2.96
C LEU A 213 3.28 0.42 1.82
N GLU A 214 3.47 -0.15 0.63
CA GLU A 214 2.72 0.20 -0.57
C GLU A 214 1.71 -0.91 -0.89
N LEU A 215 0.43 -0.56 -1.03
CA LEU A 215 -0.60 -1.48 -1.51
C LEU A 215 -0.70 -1.36 -3.03
N ASN A 216 -0.58 -2.49 -3.73
CA ASN A 216 -0.79 -2.58 -5.17
C ASN A 216 -1.91 -3.57 -5.49
N TYR A 217 -2.91 -3.14 -6.25
CA TYR A 217 -3.90 -4.03 -6.85
C TYR A 217 -3.24 -4.92 -7.92
N ILE A 218 -3.71 -6.15 -8.06
CA ILE A 218 -3.14 -7.18 -8.94
C ILE A 218 -4.22 -7.99 -9.62
#